data_AF-A0A285FWJ6-F1
#
_entry.id   AF-A0A285FWJ6-F1
#
_cell.length_a   1.000
_cell.length_b   1.000
_cell.length_c   1.000
_cell.angle_alpha   90.00
_cell.angle_beta   90.00
_cell.angle_gamma   90.00
#
_symmetry.space_group_name_H-M   'P 1'
#
loop_
_entity.id
_entity.type
_entity.pdbx_description
1 polymer ?
#
loop_
_entity_poly.entity_id
_entity_poly.type
_entity_poly.pdbx_seq_one_letter_code
_entity_poly.pdbx_strand_id
1 'polypeptide(L)'
;MKNIKSIIVLAVLAMALLLQGCSSDTTLEKYKLTIGINGSGTGTVTPNGGTYEYGEKVKVTAEAADGSTFKGWQGAGYDGNTNPTITVIMDSDVTLTAVFEEVVGGNTGGSIEPKTLYDFEDGVDGWNVKADWADSEVTPQVSTDWSAEGSQSLAANVTFDGSQYQLIIYPYPALDLSSYSTLSVTVKSTVSGAYSKLYVKDGTNWEYYSVNAEGAVSDEETTFTIDLSDYDYSDNIREIGIEFMSLPEDNSTGTLYIDNIIGE
;
A
#
# COMPACT_ATOMS: atom_id res chain seq x y z
N MET A 1 46.16 -31.77 80.55
CA MET A 1 44.82 -31.92 79.93
C MET A 1 43.96 -30.77 80.40
N LYS A 2 43.28 -30.04 79.50
CA LYS A 2 42.78 -28.63 79.59
C LYS A 2 43.90 -27.61 79.27
N ASN A 3 43.86 -26.79 78.21
CA ASN A 3 42.74 -26.17 77.50
C ASN A 3 42.99 -26.08 75.97
N ILE A 4 42.39 -27.00 75.21
CA ILE A 4 42.31 -26.98 73.73
C ILE A 4 41.19 -26.03 73.23
N LYS A 5 40.54 -25.28 74.14
CA LYS A 5 39.39 -24.41 73.80
C LYS A 5 39.75 -23.01 73.29
N SER A 6 41.01 -22.56 73.36
CA SER A 6 41.38 -21.20 72.94
C SER A 6 41.99 -21.09 71.54
N ILE A 7 42.40 -22.20 70.92
CA ILE A 7 43.02 -22.15 69.58
C ILE A 7 41.97 -22.26 68.45
N ILE A 8 40.83 -22.90 68.72
CA ILE A 8 39.73 -23.02 67.74
C ILE A 8 38.94 -21.70 67.61
N VAL A 9 38.96 -20.82 68.63
CA VAL A 9 38.27 -19.51 68.55
C VAL A 9 39.07 -18.47 67.75
N LEU A 10 40.40 -18.60 67.70
CA LEU A 10 41.26 -17.65 66.95
C LEU A 10 41.37 -17.98 65.44
N ALA A 11 41.15 -19.24 65.05
CA ALA A 11 41.08 -19.64 63.64
C ALA A 11 39.72 -19.32 62.99
N VAL A 12 38.65 -19.16 63.79
CA VAL A 12 37.35 -18.69 63.29
C VAL A 12 37.30 -17.16 63.20
N LEU A 13 38.17 -16.43 63.93
CA LEU A 13 38.23 -14.97 63.85
C LEU A 13 39.15 -14.44 62.74
N ALA A 14 40.01 -15.30 62.15
CA ALA A 14 40.82 -14.96 60.97
C ALA A 14 40.18 -15.40 59.63
N MET A 15 38.99 -16.01 59.67
CA MET A 15 38.17 -16.35 58.50
C MET A 15 36.85 -15.55 58.50
N ALA A 16 36.91 -14.30 58.96
CA ALA A 16 35.81 -13.33 58.86
C ALA A 16 36.28 -11.96 58.32
N LEU A 17 37.56 -11.82 57.97
CA LEU A 17 38.09 -10.70 57.19
C LEU A 17 38.64 -11.28 55.89
N LEU A 18 37.85 -11.23 54.82
CA LEU A 18 38.22 -11.25 53.38
C LEU A 18 37.05 -11.64 52.45
N LEU A 19 35.79 -11.60 52.93
CA LEU A 19 34.60 -11.59 52.07
C LEU A 19 33.78 -10.31 52.24
N GLN A 20 34.44 -9.16 52.43
CA GLN A 20 33.92 -7.96 51.77
C GLN A 20 34.29 -8.12 50.30
N GLY A 21 33.58 -9.04 49.63
CA GLY A 21 33.38 -8.91 48.21
C GLY A 21 32.89 -7.50 48.05
N CYS A 22 33.73 -6.66 47.45
CA CYS A 22 33.30 -5.41 46.89
C CYS A 22 32.14 -5.82 45.99
N SER A 23 30.91 -5.67 46.47
CA SER A 23 29.79 -5.50 45.57
C SER A 23 30.13 -4.17 44.93
N SER A 24 30.93 -4.20 43.88
CA SER A 24 30.95 -3.13 42.91
C SER A 24 29.52 -3.12 42.43
N ASP A 25 28.71 -2.31 43.10
CA ASP A 25 27.43 -1.88 42.63
C ASP A 25 27.75 -1.14 41.34
N THR A 26 27.90 -1.92 40.26
CA THR A 26 28.07 -1.44 38.90
C THR A 26 26.72 -0.86 38.53
N THR A 27 26.45 0.31 39.08
CA THR A 27 25.39 1.19 38.61
C THR A 27 25.79 1.53 37.18
N LEU A 28 25.21 0.81 36.22
CA LEU A 28 25.39 1.12 34.82
C LEU A 28 24.93 2.57 34.62
N GLU A 29 25.74 3.34 33.89
CA GLU A 29 25.34 4.69 33.51
C GLU A 29 24.02 4.61 32.76
N LYS A 30 23.13 5.56 33.04
CA LYS A 30 21.77 5.56 32.50
C LYS A 30 21.55 6.78 31.64
N TYR A 31 20.90 6.56 30.52
CA TYR A 31 20.59 7.59 29.54
C TYR A 31 19.08 7.73 29.33
N LYS A 32 18.66 8.95 29.05
CA LYS A 32 17.25 9.29 28.88
C LYS A 32 16.86 9.21 27.41
N LEU A 33 15.82 8.44 27.11
CA LEU A 33 15.09 8.51 25.85
C LEU A 33 13.93 9.49 26.01
N THR A 34 13.97 10.58 25.25
CA THR A 34 12.90 11.57 25.15
C THR A 34 12.18 11.37 23.83
N ILE A 35 10.87 11.11 23.88
CA ILE A 35 10.04 10.96 22.69
C ILE A 35 9.23 12.23 22.45
N GLY A 36 9.32 12.76 21.23
CA GLY A 36 8.46 13.79 20.69
C GLY A 36 7.44 13.22 19.72
N ILE A 37 6.33 13.94 19.55
CA ILE A 37 5.37 13.74 18.46
C ILE A 37 5.24 15.09 17.75
N ASN A 38 5.27 15.10 16.42
CA ASN A 38 5.18 16.32 15.60
C ASN A 38 4.40 16.05 14.30
N GLY A 39 4.12 17.13 13.54
CA GLY A 39 3.33 17.13 12.32
C GLY A 39 1.87 17.51 12.57
N SER A 40 1.04 17.49 11.53
CA SER A 40 -0.39 17.84 11.66
C SER A 40 -1.24 16.74 12.31
N GLY A 41 -0.80 15.48 12.24
CA GLY A 41 -1.52 14.30 12.71
C GLY A 41 -1.24 13.91 14.15
N THR A 42 -1.86 12.82 14.58
CA THR A 42 -1.71 12.26 15.92
C THR A 42 -1.37 10.77 15.89
N GLY A 43 -0.85 10.28 17.00
CA GLY A 43 -0.45 8.89 17.15
C GLY A 43 0.14 8.65 18.53
N THR A 44 0.65 7.44 18.72
CA THR A 44 1.35 7.04 19.94
C THR A 44 2.70 6.42 19.59
N VAL A 45 3.60 6.42 20.56
CA VAL A 45 4.91 5.79 20.44
C VAL A 45 5.13 4.93 21.70
N THR A 46 5.52 3.68 21.50
CA THR A 46 5.78 2.72 22.59
C THR A 46 7.22 2.20 22.51
N PRO A 47 8.04 2.36 23.56
CA PRO A 47 7.77 3.15 24.78
C PRO A 47 7.76 4.66 24.47
N ASN A 48 6.99 5.44 25.22
CA ASN A 48 6.89 6.91 25.06
C ASN A 48 8.02 7.67 25.75
N GLY A 49 9.19 7.05 25.86
CA GLY A 49 10.36 7.54 26.60
C GLY A 49 10.66 6.72 27.85
N GLY A 50 11.79 7.04 28.47
CA GLY A 50 12.25 6.32 29.66
C GLY A 50 13.72 6.58 29.97
N THR A 51 14.22 5.86 30.95
CA THR A 51 15.64 5.84 31.32
C THR A 51 16.13 4.41 31.21
N TYR A 52 17.20 4.22 30.44
CA TYR A 52 17.72 2.92 30.03
C TYR A 52 19.20 2.83 30.37
N GLU A 53 19.72 1.61 30.51
CA GLU A 53 21.13 1.39 30.82
C GLU A 53 22.00 1.62 29.59
N TYR A 54 23.26 2.04 29.81
CA TYR A 54 24.22 2.24 28.73
C TYR A 54 24.35 0.98 27.85
N GLY A 55 24.19 1.17 26.54
CA GLY A 55 24.26 0.12 25.52
C GLY A 55 22.98 -0.70 25.36
N GLU A 56 21.92 -0.41 26.12
CA GLU A 56 20.62 -1.06 25.97
C GLU A 56 20.02 -0.78 24.57
N LYS A 57 19.36 -1.78 23.99
CA LYS A 57 18.68 -1.70 22.69
C LYS A 57 17.17 -1.58 22.92
N VAL A 58 16.64 -0.38 22.76
CA VAL A 58 15.23 -0.09 22.98
C VAL A 58 14.48 -0.18 21.66
N LYS A 59 13.53 -1.12 21.56
CA LYS A 59 12.60 -1.21 20.43
C LYS A 59 11.51 -0.14 20.61
N VAL A 60 11.43 0.77 19.65
CA VAL A 60 10.46 1.88 19.63
C VAL A 60 9.53 1.69 18.45
N THR A 61 8.22 1.73 18.70
CA THR A 61 7.18 1.57 17.68
C THR A 61 6.23 2.76 17.69
N ALA A 62 6.02 3.38 16.53
CA ALA A 62 4.99 4.40 16.29
C ALA A 62 3.71 3.75 15.76
N GLU A 63 2.57 4.17 16.30
CA GLU A 63 1.23 3.75 15.86
C GLU A 63 0.42 5.02 15.60
N ALA A 64 0.00 5.22 14.35
CA ALA A 64 -0.84 6.37 14.00
C ALA A 64 -2.24 6.20 14.60
N ALA A 65 -2.82 7.29 15.08
CA ALA A 65 -4.23 7.30 15.47
C ALA A 65 -5.12 7.39 14.22
N ASP A 66 -6.42 7.11 14.40
CA ASP A 66 -7.41 7.25 13.33
C ASP A 66 -7.33 8.64 12.67
N GLY A 67 -7.38 8.66 11.34
CA GLY A 67 -7.27 9.90 10.56
C GLY A 67 -5.86 10.50 10.49
N SER A 68 -4.83 9.76 10.86
CA SER A 68 -3.42 10.18 10.75
C SER A 68 -2.56 9.12 10.06
N THR A 69 -1.43 9.53 9.50
CA THR A 69 -0.43 8.63 8.92
C THR A 69 0.95 8.92 9.49
N PHE A 70 1.68 7.87 9.87
CA PHE A 70 3.08 8.01 10.26
C PHE A 70 3.94 8.33 9.03
N LYS A 71 4.65 9.46 9.06
CA LYS A 71 5.50 9.93 7.95
C LYS A 71 6.99 9.65 8.16
N GLY A 72 7.40 9.34 9.38
CA GLY A 72 8.77 8.95 9.68
C GLY A 72 9.30 9.50 11.00
N TRP A 73 10.53 9.12 11.31
CA TRP A 73 11.26 9.56 12.49
C TRP A 73 12.10 10.80 12.22
N GLN A 74 12.39 11.57 13.26
CA GLN A 74 13.35 12.67 13.28
C GLN A 74 14.24 12.59 14.52
N GLY A 75 15.49 13.00 14.37
CA GLY A 75 16.51 12.97 15.42
C GLY A 75 17.22 11.63 15.55
N ALA A 76 18.28 11.63 16.35
CA ALA A 76 19.08 10.46 16.72
C ALA A 76 19.61 9.63 15.52
N GLY A 77 19.76 10.25 14.34
CA GLY A 77 20.20 9.58 13.12
C GLY A 77 19.11 8.81 12.37
N TYR A 78 17.85 8.96 12.76
CA TYR A 78 16.69 8.33 12.12
C TYR A 78 15.89 9.29 11.23
N ASP A 79 16.42 10.47 10.95
CA ASP A 79 15.75 11.49 10.14
C ASP A 79 15.27 10.96 8.79
N GLY A 80 13.95 10.97 8.59
CA GLY A 80 13.29 10.49 7.37
C GLY A 80 13.09 8.98 7.29
N ASN A 81 13.41 8.21 8.33
CA ASN A 81 13.15 6.77 8.36
C ASN A 81 11.64 6.50 8.51
N THR A 82 11.04 5.85 7.51
CA THR A 82 9.60 5.58 7.44
C THR A 82 9.18 4.25 8.07
N ASN A 83 10.12 3.45 8.58
CA ASN A 83 9.77 2.22 9.29
C ASN A 83 9.16 2.59 10.66
N PRO A 84 7.89 2.23 10.95
CA PRO A 84 7.25 2.59 12.22
C PRO A 84 7.90 1.90 13.42
N THR A 85 8.74 0.87 13.22
CA THR A 85 9.46 0.19 14.30
C THR A 85 10.97 0.26 14.10
N ILE A 86 11.67 0.89 15.05
CA ILE A 86 13.13 1.03 15.04
C ILE A 86 13.76 0.55 16.35
N THR A 87 15.07 0.34 16.35
CA THR A 87 15.83 -0.06 17.55
C THR A 87 16.88 1.01 17.88
N VAL A 88 16.71 1.72 18.98
CA VAL A 88 17.62 2.75 19.47
C VAL A 88 18.65 2.13 20.41
N ILE A 89 19.93 2.44 20.23
CA ILE A 89 21.00 2.06 21.17
C ILE A 89 21.21 3.23 22.13
N MET A 90 21.18 2.98 23.43
CA MET A 90 21.27 4.00 24.48
C MET A 90 22.71 4.21 24.94
N ASP A 91 23.53 4.89 24.12
CA ASP A 91 24.92 5.25 24.44
C ASP A 91 25.09 6.73 24.85
N SER A 92 24.04 7.54 24.67
CA SER A 92 23.89 8.90 25.18
C SER A 92 22.42 9.20 25.46
N ASP A 93 22.11 10.39 25.98
CA ASP A 93 20.73 10.88 25.97
C ASP A 93 20.24 10.98 24.51
N VAL A 94 19.03 10.51 24.24
CA VAL A 94 18.43 10.43 22.91
C VAL A 94 17.13 11.22 22.88
N THR A 95 16.99 12.07 21.87
CA THR A 95 15.71 12.69 21.52
C THR A 95 15.28 12.19 20.15
N LEU A 96 14.09 11.61 20.09
CA LEU A 96 13.52 11.02 18.88
C LEU A 96 12.09 11.53 18.72
N THR A 97 11.71 11.97 17.53
CA THR A 97 10.39 12.50 17.24
C THR A 97 9.69 11.65 16.19
N ALA A 98 8.48 11.16 16.47
CA ALA A 98 7.61 10.59 15.46
C ALA A 98 6.84 11.70 14.75
N VAL A 99 6.86 11.71 13.42
CA VAL A 99 6.07 12.64 12.61
C VAL A 99 4.81 11.95 12.13
N PHE A 100 3.66 12.48 12.51
CA PHE A 100 2.37 12.08 11.97
C PHE A 100 1.77 13.25 11.21
N GLU A 101 1.19 12.99 10.06
CA GLU A 101 0.39 13.98 9.35
C GLU A 101 -1.07 13.58 9.41
N GLU A 102 -1.96 14.57 9.55
CA GLU A 102 -3.39 14.34 9.35
C GLU A 102 -3.54 13.77 7.95
N VAL A 103 -4.32 12.70 7.85
CA VAL A 103 -4.96 12.41 6.59
C VAL A 103 -5.93 13.57 6.41
N VAL A 104 -5.53 14.58 5.62
CA VAL A 104 -6.36 15.77 5.38
C VAL A 104 -7.65 15.30 4.73
N GLY A 105 -8.65 15.06 5.57
CA GLY A 105 -10.02 14.95 5.15
C GLY A 105 -10.42 16.33 4.66
N GLY A 106 -10.51 16.51 3.35
CA GLY A 106 -11.50 17.44 2.83
C GLY A 106 -12.85 16.99 3.36
N ASN A 107 -13.24 17.47 4.55
CA ASN A 107 -14.54 17.16 5.13
C ASN A 107 -15.60 17.97 4.39
N THR A 108 -16.00 17.49 3.23
CA THR A 108 -17.43 17.22 3.09
C THR A 108 -17.65 15.91 3.85
N GLY A 109 -18.64 15.84 4.72
CA GLY A 109 -19.23 14.54 5.04
C GLY A 109 -19.80 13.96 3.75
N GLY A 110 -18.95 13.32 2.97
CA GLY A 110 -19.29 12.60 1.76
C GLY A 110 -19.26 11.12 2.07
N SER A 111 -20.08 10.37 1.37
CA SER A 111 -19.70 9.01 1.01
C SER A 111 -18.24 9.01 0.55
N ILE A 112 -17.57 7.87 0.56
CA ILE A 112 -16.60 7.61 -0.52
C ILE A 112 -17.45 7.75 -1.78
N GLU A 113 -17.47 8.96 -2.36
CA GLU A 113 -18.26 9.23 -3.54
C GLU A 113 -17.46 8.61 -4.69
N PRO A 114 -18.06 7.68 -5.43
CA PRO A 114 -17.48 7.15 -6.65
C PRO A 114 -16.86 8.26 -7.48
N LYS A 115 -15.57 8.16 -7.79
CA LYS A 115 -14.91 9.10 -8.70
C LYS A 115 -14.78 8.46 -10.07
N THR A 116 -15.47 9.03 -11.03
CA THR A 116 -15.27 8.72 -12.44
C THR A 116 -13.86 9.14 -12.87
N LEU A 117 -13.08 8.16 -13.31
CA LEU A 117 -11.72 8.31 -13.82
C LEU A 117 -11.72 8.51 -15.34
N TYR A 118 -12.62 7.81 -16.05
CA TYR A 118 -12.83 7.92 -17.48
C TYR A 118 -14.33 7.74 -17.80
N ASP A 119 -14.92 8.77 -18.40
CA ASP A 119 -16.33 8.81 -18.86
C ASP A 119 -16.46 8.92 -20.39
N PHE A 120 -15.35 9.15 -21.09
CA PHE A 120 -15.29 9.25 -22.55
C PHE A 120 -16.19 10.33 -23.18
N GLU A 121 -16.65 11.32 -22.39
CA GLU A 121 -17.54 12.38 -22.88
C GLU A 121 -16.80 13.45 -23.70
N ASP A 122 -15.48 13.58 -23.50
CA ASP A 122 -14.64 14.56 -24.19
C ASP A 122 -13.68 13.93 -25.21
N GLY A 123 -13.70 12.60 -25.37
CA GLY A 123 -12.81 11.89 -26.29
C GLY A 123 -12.47 10.47 -25.85
N VAL A 124 -11.48 9.89 -26.51
CA VAL A 124 -10.98 8.53 -26.19
C VAL A 124 -9.96 8.52 -25.05
N ASP A 125 -9.67 9.66 -24.42
CA ASP A 125 -8.76 9.82 -23.27
C ASP A 125 -7.37 9.17 -23.40
N GLY A 126 -6.87 8.99 -24.63
CA GLY A 126 -5.58 8.34 -24.88
C GLY A 126 -5.60 6.82 -24.74
N TRP A 127 -6.79 6.21 -24.69
CA TRP A 127 -6.96 4.78 -24.79
C TRP A 127 -6.55 4.28 -26.18
N ASN A 128 -6.03 3.05 -26.22
CA ASN A 128 -5.55 2.35 -27.41
C ASN A 128 -6.14 0.95 -27.46
N VAL A 129 -6.14 0.36 -28.65
CA VAL A 129 -6.50 -1.05 -28.84
C VAL A 129 -5.24 -1.85 -29.15
N LYS A 130 -5.09 -2.98 -28.47
CA LYS A 130 -4.10 -4.01 -28.77
C LYS A 130 -4.80 -5.26 -29.28
N ALA A 131 -4.11 -6.00 -30.14
CA ALA A 131 -4.48 -7.34 -30.55
C ALA A 131 -3.34 -8.28 -30.16
N ASP A 132 -3.64 -9.30 -29.36
CA ASP A 132 -2.65 -10.21 -28.79
C ASP A 132 -1.45 -9.48 -28.17
N TRP A 133 -1.72 -8.39 -27.43
CA TRP A 133 -0.72 -7.55 -26.77
C TRP A 133 0.22 -6.76 -27.70
N ALA A 134 -0.02 -6.80 -29.02
CA ALA A 134 0.68 -5.99 -30.01
C ALA A 134 -0.17 -4.78 -30.46
N ASP A 135 0.47 -3.78 -31.06
CA ASP A 135 -0.24 -2.67 -31.69
C ASP A 135 -1.25 -3.19 -32.72
N SER A 136 -2.51 -2.78 -32.57
CA SER A 136 -3.58 -3.15 -33.50
C SER A 136 -3.78 -2.05 -34.55
N GLU A 137 -4.26 -2.44 -35.73
CA GLU A 137 -4.79 -1.48 -36.72
C GLU A 137 -6.18 -0.94 -36.32
N VAL A 138 -6.83 -1.57 -35.34
CA VAL A 138 -8.10 -1.09 -34.79
C VAL A 138 -7.84 0.19 -33.99
N THR A 139 -8.53 1.26 -34.36
CA THR A 139 -8.50 2.53 -33.61
C THR A 139 -9.71 2.63 -32.70
N PRO A 140 -9.53 2.93 -31.39
CA PRO A 140 -10.67 3.21 -30.53
C PRO A 140 -11.33 4.53 -30.96
N GLN A 141 -12.63 4.62 -30.72
CA GLN A 141 -13.43 5.80 -31.04
C GLN A 141 -14.44 6.06 -29.94
N VAL A 142 -14.89 7.30 -29.83
CA VAL A 142 -16.07 7.60 -29.02
C VAL A 142 -17.31 7.17 -29.78
N SER A 143 -18.26 6.52 -29.11
CA SER A 143 -19.53 6.10 -29.67
C SER A 143 -20.70 6.67 -28.87
N THR A 144 -21.79 6.98 -29.57
CA THR A 144 -23.10 7.33 -29.00
C THR A 144 -24.11 6.18 -29.14
N ASP A 145 -23.69 5.02 -29.65
CA ASP A 145 -24.57 3.86 -29.83
C ASP A 145 -24.95 3.22 -28.50
N TRP A 146 -24.07 3.35 -27.50
CA TRP A 146 -24.31 2.94 -26.11
C TRP A 146 -23.43 3.77 -25.16
N SER A 147 -23.91 4.00 -23.95
CA SER A 147 -23.14 4.46 -22.79
C SER A 147 -23.76 3.88 -21.51
N ALA A 148 -22.93 3.63 -20.51
CA ALA A 148 -23.36 3.22 -19.17
C ALA A 148 -23.80 4.44 -18.35
N GLU A 149 -23.03 5.53 -18.46
CA GLU A 149 -23.36 6.83 -17.88
C GLU A 149 -23.21 7.91 -18.96
N GLY A 150 -23.76 9.10 -18.74
CA GLY A 150 -23.62 10.19 -19.72
C GLY A 150 -24.28 9.89 -21.08
N SER A 151 -23.56 10.19 -22.17
CA SER A 151 -24.05 10.11 -23.55
C SER A 151 -23.10 9.43 -24.53
N GLN A 152 -21.88 9.13 -24.10
CA GLN A 152 -20.81 8.60 -24.92
C GLN A 152 -20.09 7.45 -24.20
N SER A 153 -19.45 6.57 -24.96
CA SER A 153 -18.56 5.54 -24.43
C SER A 153 -17.36 5.31 -25.35
N LEU A 154 -16.35 4.60 -24.86
CA LEU A 154 -15.27 4.13 -25.71
C LEU A 154 -15.67 2.85 -26.44
N ALA A 155 -15.49 2.84 -27.75
CA ALA A 155 -15.84 1.72 -28.62
C ALA A 155 -14.67 1.27 -29.50
N ALA A 156 -14.58 -0.04 -29.74
CA ALA A 156 -13.67 -0.64 -30.71
C ALA A 156 -14.41 -1.65 -31.60
N ASN A 157 -14.36 -1.43 -32.92
CA ASN A 157 -14.93 -2.37 -33.88
C ASN A 157 -13.88 -3.45 -34.19
N VAL A 158 -14.20 -4.69 -33.87
CA VAL A 158 -13.27 -5.82 -33.94
C VAL A 158 -13.87 -6.96 -34.73
N THR A 159 -12.99 -7.77 -35.32
CA THR A 159 -13.31 -9.11 -35.81
C THR A 159 -12.46 -10.07 -35.00
N PHE A 160 -13.10 -10.93 -34.21
CA PHE A 160 -12.38 -12.04 -33.61
C PHE A 160 -12.00 -13.00 -34.73
N ASP A 161 -10.75 -13.40 -34.79
CA ASP A 161 -10.19 -14.34 -35.77
C ASP A 161 -9.21 -15.32 -35.08
N GLY A 162 -9.48 -15.56 -33.79
CA GLY A 162 -8.56 -16.22 -32.85
C GLY A 162 -7.75 -15.24 -32.00
N SER A 163 -7.69 -13.96 -32.37
CA SER A 163 -7.03 -12.90 -31.61
C SER A 163 -7.80 -12.51 -30.34
N GLN A 164 -7.08 -12.06 -29.32
CA GLN A 164 -7.63 -11.38 -28.15
C GLN A 164 -7.45 -9.87 -28.29
N TYR A 165 -8.42 -9.08 -27.85
CA TYR A 165 -8.35 -7.62 -27.94
C TYR A 165 -8.25 -7.00 -26.56
N GLN A 166 -7.39 -6.00 -26.40
CA GLN A 166 -7.31 -5.22 -25.17
C GLN A 166 -7.57 -3.74 -25.47
N LEU A 167 -8.52 -3.14 -24.77
CA LEU A 167 -8.63 -1.69 -24.66
C LEU A 167 -7.77 -1.29 -23.46
N ILE A 168 -6.78 -0.43 -23.69
CA ILE A 168 -5.80 -0.07 -22.65
C ILE A 168 -5.51 1.42 -22.62
N ILE A 169 -5.08 1.89 -21.46
CA ILE A 169 -4.51 3.23 -21.29
C ILE A 169 -3.21 3.16 -20.49
N TYR A 170 -2.28 4.06 -20.83
CA TYR A 170 -1.08 4.36 -20.05
C TYR A 170 -1.23 5.73 -19.38
N PRO A 171 -1.77 5.84 -18.15
CA PRO A 171 -2.00 7.13 -17.53
C PRO A 171 -0.72 7.96 -17.43
N TYR A 172 -0.78 9.22 -17.86
CA TYR A 172 0.32 10.17 -17.71
C TYR A 172 -0.19 11.53 -17.19
N PRO A 173 0.23 11.97 -15.98
CA PRO A 173 1.08 11.25 -15.04
C PRO A 173 0.41 9.94 -14.58
N ALA A 174 1.22 9.05 -14.01
CA ALA A 174 0.70 7.78 -13.53
C ALA A 174 -0.41 7.97 -12.49
N LEU A 175 -1.38 7.07 -12.51
CA LEU A 175 -2.59 7.20 -11.71
C LEU A 175 -2.35 6.64 -10.30
N ASP A 176 -2.72 7.42 -9.29
CA ASP A 176 -2.75 6.98 -7.90
C ASP A 176 -4.13 6.41 -7.59
N LEU A 177 -4.17 5.12 -7.24
CA LEU A 177 -5.39 4.43 -6.82
C LEU A 177 -5.40 4.14 -5.31
N SER A 178 -4.40 4.58 -4.54
CA SER A 178 -4.27 4.21 -3.12
C SER A 178 -5.38 4.76 -2.22
N SER A 179 -6.17 5.72 -2.72
CA SER A 179 -7.32 6.28 -2.00
C SER A 179 -8.61 5.51 -2.22
N TYR A 180 -8.66 4.59 -3.19
CA TYR A 180 -9.86 3.81 -3.52
C TYR A 180 -9.76 2.40 -2.96
N SER A 181 -10.90 1.86 -2.55
CA SER A 181 -11.07 0.47 -2.15
C SER A 181 -11.38 -0.46 -3.33
N THR A 182 -11.91 0.08 -4.43
CA THR A 182 -12.21 -0.65 -5.64
C THR A 182 -11.95 0.16 -6.91
N LEU A 183 -11.74 -0.54 -8.02
CA LEU A 183 -11.76 0.01 -9.37
C LEU A 183 -12.79 -0.76 -10.18
N SER A 184 -13.75 -0.07 -10.79
CA SER A 184 -14.76 -0.69 -11.64
C SER A 184 -14.76 -0.16 -13.06
N VAL A 185 -15.28 -0.97 -13.98
CA VAL A 185 -15.58 -0.59 -15.37
C VAL A 185 -16.88 -1.26 -15.77
N THR A 186 -17.72 -0.53 -16.51
CA THR A 186 -18.89 -1.11 -17.14
C THR A 186 -18.60 -1.39 -18.60
N VAL A 187 -18.96 -2.59 -19.05
CA VAL A 187 -18.64 -3.07 -20.39
C VAL A 187 -19.87 -3.66 -21.06
N LYS A 188 -19.84 -3.65 -22.39
CA LYS A 188 -20.83 -4.27 -23.25
C LYS A 188 -20.15 -4.75 -24.54
N SER A 189 -20.64 -5.82 -25.14
CA SER A 189 -20.10 -6.38 -26.37
C SER A 189 -21.20 -6.88 -27.29
N THR A 190 -21.22 -6.44 -28.55
CA THR A 190 -22.13 -7.02 -29.56
C THR A 190 -21.62 -8.35 -30.10
N VAL A 191 -20.42 -8.77 -29.70
CA VAL A 191 -19.88 -10.10 -29.99
C VAL A 191 -20.47 -11.12 -29.02
N SER A 192 -21.20 -12.08 -29.57
CA SER A 192 -21.84 -13.16 -28.79
C SER A 192 -20.81 -14.10 -28.16
N GLY A 193 -20.95 -14.36 -26.87
CA GLY A 193 -20.12 -15.35 -26.16
C GLY A 193 -18.69 -14.87 -25.87
N ALA A 194 -18.44 -13.56 -25.98
CA ALA A 194 -17.19 -12.98 -25.53
C ALA A 194 -17.06 -13.07 -23.99
N TYR A 195 -15.82 -13.10 -23.55
CA TYR A 195 -15.42 -13.09 -22.15
C TYR A 195 -14.52 -11.90 -21.93
N SER A 196 -14.67 -11.21 -20.81
CA SER A 196 -13.89 -10.02 -20.52
C SER A 196 -13.24 -10.09 -19.14
N LYS A 197 -12.19 -9.30 -19.01
CA LYS A 197 -11.36 -9.22 -17.82
C LYS A 197 -10.83 -7.79 -17.64
N LEU A 198 -11.18 -7.16 -16.52
CA LEU A 198 -10.53 -5.94 -16.06
C LEU A 198 -9.22 -6.29 -15.34
N TYR A 199 -8.17 -5.52 -15.61
CA TYR A 199 -6.87 -5.63 -14.94
C TYR A 199 -6.16 -4.27 -14.81
N VAL A 200 -5.19 -4.22 -13.91
CA VAL A 200 -4.23 -3.11 -13.75
C VAL A 200 -2.80 -3.64 -13.80
N LYS A 201 -1.84 -2.78 -14.12
CA LYS A 201 -0.40 -3.06 -13.97
C LYS A 201 0.27 -1.93 -13.19
N ASP A 202 1.12 -2.30 -12.25
CA ASP A 202 1.84 -1.40 -11.35
C ASP A 202 3.37 -1.49 -11.54
N GLY A 203 4.08 -0.62 -10.81
CA GLY A 203 5.52 -0.76 -10.60
C GLY A 203 6.45 -0.29 -11.73
N THR A 204 7.74 -0.26 -11.39
CA THR A 204 8.84 0.22 -12.27
C THR A 204 9.30 -0.85 -13.27
N ASN A 205 8.89 -2.11 -13.08
CA ASN A 205 9.39 -3.30 -13.78
C ASN A 205 8.35 -3.96 -14.71
N TRP A 206 7.18 -3.35 -14.94
CA TRP A 206 6.08 -3.97 -15.71
C TRP A 206 5.67 -5.35 -15.17
N GLU A 207 5.91 -5.63 -13.88
CA GLU A 207 5.48 -6.89 -13.28
C GLU A 207 3.96 -6.94 -13.25
N TYR A 208 3.42 -8.10 -13.62
CA TYR A 208 1.99 -8.30 -13.74
C TYR A 208 1.40 -8.51 -12.35
N TYR A 209 0.82 -7.48 -11.75
CA TYR A 209 -0.06 -7.65 -10.59
C TYR A 209 -1.51 -7.49 -11.02
N SER A 210 -2.10 -8.60 -11.46
CA SER A 210 -3.51 -8.62 -11.88
C SER A 210 -4.39 -9.16 -10.75
N VAL A 211 -5.25 -8.31 -10.20
CA VAL A 211 -6.48 -8.78 -9.57
C VAL A 211 -7.51 -8.88 -10.70
N ASN A 212 -7.97 -10.09 -10.99
CA ASN A 212 -8.80 -10.36 -12.17
C ASN A 212 -10.27 -10.28 -11.78
N ALA A 213 -10.96 -9.28 -12.31
CA ALA A 213 -12.41 -9.27 -12.35
C ALA A 213 -12.83 -9.72 -13.75
N GLU A 214 -13.32 -10.95 -13.86
CA GLU A 214 -13.49 -11.63 -15.15
C GLU A 214 -14.84 -12.35 -15.26
N GLY A 215 -15.39 -12.41 -16.47
CA GLY A 215 -16.72 -12.97 -16.70
C GLY A 215 -17.19 -12.89 -18.14
N ALA A 216 -18.32 -13.55 -18.41
CA ALA A 216 -18.97 -13.47 -19.72
C ALA A 216 -19.50 -12.05 -19.95
N VAL A 217 -19.39 -11.57 -21.19
CA VAL A 217 -19.97 -10.30 -21.64
C VAL A 217 -20.90 -10.54 -22.82
N SER A 218 -21.86 -9.65 -22.99
CA SER A 218 -22.87 -9.75 -24.04
C SER A 218 -23.34 -8.37 -24.46
N ASP A 219 -24.42 -8.30 -25.24
CA ASP A 219 -25.07 -7.04 -25.60
C ASP A 219 -25.85 -6.43 -24.41
N GLU A 220 -25.82 -7.09 -23.25
CA GLU A 220 -26.26 -6.55 -21.97
C GLU A 220 -25.07 -6.02 -21.17
N GLU A 221 -25.38 -5.02 -20.34
CA GLU A 221 -24.44 -4.31 -19.50
C GLU A 221 -23.84 -5.19 -18.40
N THR A 222 -22.52 -5.14 -18.21
CA THR A 222 -21.79 -5.93 -17.21
C THR A 222 -20.73 -5.06 -16.55
N THR A 223 -20.71 -5.03 -15.22
CA THR A 223 -19.67 -4.30 -14.46
C THR A 223 -18.65 -5.26 -13.88
N PHE A 224 -17.37 -4.98 -14.11
CA PHE A 224 -16.26 -5.68 -13.47
C PHE A 224 -15.65 -4.78 -12.39
N THR A 225 -15.34 -5.35 -11.23
CA THR A 225 -14.80 -4.62 -10.09
C THR A 225 -13.58 -5.34 -9.53
N ILE A 226 -12.45 -4.65 -9.49
CA ILE A 226 -11.25 -5.04 -8.78
C ILE A 226 -11.36 -4.58 -7.33
N ASP A 227 -11.10 -5.48 -6.39
CA ASP A 227 -10.83 -5.15 -5.00
C ASP A 227 -9.40 -4.64 -4.85
N LEU A 228 -9.24 -3.40 -4.38
CA LEU A 228 -7.96 -2.74 -4.16
C LEU A 228 -7.48 -2.81 -2.70
N SER A 229 -8.28 -3.37 -1.79
CA SER A 229 -8.03 -3.29 -0.33
C SER A 229 -6.85 -4.15 0.16
N ASP A 230 -6.53 -5.22 -0.56
CA ASP A 230 -5.50 -6.21 -0.15
C ASP A 230 -4.08 -5.87 -0.64
N TYR A 231 -3.88 -4.76 -1.35
CA TYR A 231 -2.60 -4.42 -1.96
C TYR A 231 -2.30 -2.91 -1.92
N ASP A 232 -1.03 -2.58 -1.70
CA ASP A 232 -0.57 -1.19 -1.65
C ASP A 232 -0.35 -0.66 -3.08
N TYR A 233 -1.40 -0.11 -3.68
CA TYR A 233 -1.33 0.54 -5.00
C TYR A 233 -0.74 1.95 -4.96
N SER A 234 0.00 2.32 -3.89
CA SER A 234 0.78 3.57 -3.86
C SER A 234 1.89 3.62 -4.92
N ASP A 235 2.22 2.48 -5.53
CA ASP A 235 3.09 2.37 -6.70
C ASP A 235 2.33 2.70 -8.00
N ASN A 236 2.11 4.00 -8.22
CA ASN A 236 1.76 4.65 -9.49
C ASN A 236 1.31 3.73 -10.66
N ILE A 237 0.01 3.44 -10.80
CA ILE A 237 -0.54 2.60 -11.87
C ILE A 237 -0.05 3.07 -13.25
N ARG A 238 0.47 2.11 -14.03
CA ARG A 238 1.06 2.34 -15.34
C ARG A 238 0.14 1.94 -16.48
N GLU A 239 -0.73 0.96 -16.26
CA GLU A 239 -1.69 0.49 -17.25
C GLU A 239 -3.01 0.13 -16.58
N ILE A 240 -4.12 0.56 -17.16
CA ILE A 240 -5.45 -0.01 -16.94
C ILE A 240 -5.84 -0.67 -18.25
N GLY A 241 -6.35 -1.90 -18.18
CA GLY A 241 -6.76 -2.60 -19.38
C GLY A 241 -7.98 -3.47 -19.16
N ILE A 242 -8.78 -3.55 -20.23
CA ILE A 242 -9.91 -4.46 -20.34
C ILE A 242 -9.60 -5.38 -21.50
N GLU A 243 -9.40 -6.66 -21.19
CA GLU A 243 -9.20 -7.71 -22.17
C GLU A 243 -10.55 -8.29 -22.58
N PHE A 244 -10.70 -8.59 -23.86
CA PHE A 244 -11.83 -9.27 -24.47
C PHE A 244 -11.31 -10.48 -25.25
N MET A 245 -11.88 -11.63 -24.95
CA MET A 245 -11.53 -12.92 -25.52
C MET A 245 -12.79 -13.57 -26.10
N SER A 246 -12.63 -14.30 -27.19
CA SER A 246 -13.66 -15.18 -27.73
C SER A 246 -13.13 -16.62 -27.83
N LEU A 247 -13.98 -17.54 -28.28
CA LEU A 247 -13.50 -18.89 -28.60
C LEU A 247 -12.53 -18.83 -29.79
N PRO A 248 -11.47 -19.66 -29.83
CA PRO A 248 -10.43 -19.57 -30.87
C PRO A 248 -10.92 -19.68 -32.33
N GLU A 249 -12.09 -20.29 -32.55
CA GLU A 249 -12.70 -20.48 -33.88
C GLU A 249 -13.77 -19.42 -34.19
N ASP A 250 -14.01 -18.49 -33.26
CA ASP A 250 -14.98 -17.42 -33.47
C ASP A 250 -14.46 -16.43 -34.51
N ASN A 251 -15.31 -16.17 -35.51
CA ASN A 251 -15.08 -15.24 -36.61
C ASN A 251 -16.07 -14.07 -36.58
N SER A 252 -16.69 -13.85 -35.43
CA SER A 252 -17.69 -12.82 -35.22
C SER A 252 -17.07 -11.43 -35.34
N THR A 253 -17.84 -10.52 -35.91
CA THR A 253 -17.51 -9.10 -35.96
C THR A 253 -18.52 -8.36 -35.11
N GLY A 254 -18.03 -7.41 -34.33
CA GLY A 254 -18.86 -6.60 -33.47
C GLY A 254 -18.09 -5.44 -32.87
N THR A 255 -18.68 -4.86 -31.84
CA THR A 255 -18.17 -3.68 -31.16
C THR A 255 -18.02 -4.01 -29.70
N LEU A 256 -16.85 -3.72 -29.16
CA LEU A 256 -16.53 -3.76 -27.75
C LEU A 256 -16.72 -2.36 -27.20
N TYR A 257 -17.44 -2.24 -26.09
CA TYR A 257 -17.67 -0.99 -25.39
C TYR A 257 -17.14 -1.06 -23.97
N ILE A 258 -16.50 0.01 -23.53
CA ILE A 258 -16.21 0.25 -22.12
C ILE A 258 -16.64 1.67 -21.76
N ASP A 259 -17.13 1.83 -20.55
CA ASP A 259 -17.57 3.11 -20.03
C ASP A 259 -17.54 3.12 -18.50
N ASN A 260 -17.65 4.32 -17.93
CA ASN A 260 -17.85 4.56 -16.51
C ASN A 260 -16.79 3.88 -15.64
N ILE A 261 -15.51 4.20 -15.90
CA ILE A 261 -14.41 3.68 -15.09
C ILE A 261 -14.35 4.48 -13.81
N ILE A 262 -14.56 3.82 -12.67
CA ILE A 262 -14.74 4.47 -11.38
C ILE A 262 -13.74 3.93 -10.36
N GLY A 263 -13.12 4.82 -9.58
CA GLY A 263 -12.49 4.49 -8.31
C GLY A 263 -13.43 4.79 -7.14
N GLU A 264 -13.62 3.81 -6.24
CA GLU A 264 -14.50 3.88 -5.05
C GLU A 264 -13.78 3.47 -3.77
#